data_AF-A0A7G6WHC5-F1
#
_entry.id   AF-A0A7G6WHC5-F1
#
_cell.length_a   1.000
_cell.length_b   1.000
_cell.length_c   1.000
_cell.angle_alpha   90.00
_cell.angle_beta   90.00
_cell.angle_gamma   90.00
#
_symmetry.space_group_name_H-M   'P 1'
#
loop_
_entity.id
_entity.type
_entity.pdbx_description
1 polymer ?
#
loop_
_entity_poly.entity_id
_entity_poly.type
_entity_poly.pdbx_seq_one_letter_code
_entity_poly.pdbx_strand_id
1 'polypeptide(L)'
;MQHLDYAEHVLGTRIFSVVPSILPLPALGFAALALAGKLLGGGRWEDLQTVLRGLPNNVTTEMDLELWRLAQAIKNDGGSRAAVTDRAPAELAEDFRAGQLPAVLQSGVARFMGQYGHRAVAEIDVGMPRWSDDATHILGVLANYLRLEGSALAPDIQFSNAAEEAEACVDRLVAEARSRGRLRGTVVRAALRRADYALELERRHVPRVLLSDGTEPEAVPSGDAAAASTVPGALTGSPASAGVVTATARVILDPVGARLEPGEILVAPSTDPGWTPLFLTAGGLVMEMGGPNSHGAVVAREYGIPAVVGVPDATLRLSTGQEKTVDGGAGTVVPS
;
A
#
# COMPACT_ATOMS: atom_id res chain seq x y z
N MET A 1 -36.92 -11.13 -3.40
CA MET A 1 -36.70 -12.57 -3.15
C MET A 1 -35.52 -13.10 -3.96
N GLN A 2 -35.51 -12.98 -5.30
CA GLN A 2 -34.41 -13.50 -6.16
C GLN A 2 -32.96 -13.06 -5.79
N HIS A 3 -32.74 -11.85 -5.28
CA HIS A 3 -31.39 -11.38 -4.89
C HIS A 3 -30.89 -11.96 -3.56
N LEU A 4 -31.81 -12.25 -2.64
CA LEU A 4 -31.51 -12.89 -1.35
C LEU A 4 -31.18 -14.37 -1.55
N ASP A 5 -31.95 -15.05 -2.39
CA ASP A 5 -31.72 -16.45 -2.75
C ASP A 5 -30.37 -16.64 -3.46
N TYR A 6 -29.97 -15.67 -4.30
CA TYR A 6 -28.67 -15.69 -4.98
C TYR A 6 -27.50 -15.45 -4.00
N ALA A 7 -27.64 -14.50 -3.08
CA ALA A 7 -26.63 -14.24 -2.05
C ALA A 7 -26.45 -15.44 -1.11
N GLU A 8 -27.56 -16.05 -0.65
CA GLU A 8 -27.52 -17.27 0.16
C GLU A 8 -26.87 -18.44 -0.58
N HIS A 9 -27.14 -18.59 -1.88
CA HIS A 9 -26.53 -19.65 -2.68
C HIS A 9 -25.00 -19.47 -2.82
N VAL A 10 -24.53 -18.25 -3.10
CA VAL A 10 -23.09 -17.94 -3.23
C VAL A 10 -22.36 -18.09 -1.89
N LEU A 11 -22.96 -17.59 -0.81
CA LEU A 11 -22.41 -17.69 0.55
C LEU A 11 -22.39 -19.15 1.04
N GLY A 12 -23.46 -19.91 0.81
CA GLY A 12 -23.62 -21.28 1.32
C GLY A 12 -22.85 -22.36 0.55
N THR A 13 -22.67 -22.23 -0.77
CA THR A 13 -22.09 -23.31 -1.58
C THR A 13 -20.72 -23.01 -2.19
N ARG A 14 -20.39 -21.73 -2.47
CA ARG A 14 -19.12 -21.36 -3.13
C ARG A 14 -18.07 -20.81 -2.18
N ILE A 15 -18.45 -20.00 -1.20
CA ILE A 15 -17.47 -19.38 -0.29
C ILE A 15 -16.87 -20.41 0.68
N PHE A 16 -17.67 -21.27 1.30
CA PHE A 16 -17.17 -22.27 2.26
C PHE A 16 -16.47 -23.48 1.62
N SER A 17 -16.67 -23.75 0.33
CA SER A 17 -15.95 -24.80 -0.42
C SER A 17 -14.56 -24.36 -0.89
N VAL A 18 -14.30 -23.05 -0.91
CA VAL A 18 -13.00 -22.47 -1.29
C VAL A 18 -12.06 -22.34 -0.07
N VAL A 19 -12.61 -22.21 1.15
CA VAL A 19 -11.83 -22.06 2.40
C VAL A 19 -10.81 -23.19 2.65
N PRO A 20 -11.15 -24.49 2.50
CA PRO A 20 -10.19 -25.59 2.69
C PRO A 20 -9.07 -25.62 1.65
N SER A 21 -9.30 -25.01 0.48
CA SER A 21 -8.36 -24.95 -0.64
C SER A 21 -7.37 -23.79 -0.52
N ILE A 22 -7.74 -22.74 0.23
CA ILE A 22 -6.91 -21.54 0.44
C ILE A 22 -6.01 -21.68 1.68
N LEU A 23 -6.48 -22.34 2.76
CA LEU A 23 -5.80 -22.41 4.06
C LEU A 23 -4.45 -23.16 4.16
N PRO A 24 -4.15 -24.23 3.39
CA PRO A 24 -2.93 -25.02 3.62
C PRO A 24 -1.64 -24.28 3.22
N LEU A 25 -1.69 -23.39 2.23
CA LEU A 25 -0.52 -22.61 1.78
C LEU A 25 -0.10 -21.50 2.78
N PRO A 26 -1.02 -20.69 3.33
CA PRO A 26 -0.73 -19.74 4.41
C PRO A 26 -0.12 -20.41 5.65
N ALA A 27 -0.72 -21.51 6.12
CA ALA A 27 -0.25 -22.23 7.31
C ALA A 27 1.20 -22.71 7.18
N LEU A 28 1.59 -23.14 5.98
CA LEU A 28 2.96 -23.55 5.66
C LEU A 28 3.95 -22.38 5.69
N GLY A 29 3.57 -21.20 5.20
CA GLY A 29 4.44 -20.02 5.27
C GLY A 29 4.53 -19.42 6.67
N PHE A 30 3.47 -19.50 7.49
CA PHE A 30 3.55 -19.11 8.91
C PHE A 30 4.50 -20.00 9.71
N ALA A 31 4.42 -21.31 9.50
CA ALA A 31 5.36 -22.25 10.10
C ALA A 31 6.80 -21.97 9.65
N ALA A 32 7.00 -21.56 8.40
CA ALA A 32 8.29 -21.16 7.85
C ALA A 32 8.82 -19.85 8.49
N LEU A 33 7.98 -18.82 8.65
CA LEU A 33 8.37 -17.55 9.28
C LEU A 33 8.75 -17.74 10.76
N ALA A 34 7.94 -18.50 11.50
CA ALA A 34 8.22 -18.84 12.89
C ALA A 34 9.53 -19.64 13.03
N LEU A 35 9.79 -20.56 12.09
CA LEU A 35 11.03 -21.32 12.03
C LEU A 35 12.24 -20.41 11.71
N ALA A 36 12.10 -19.49 10.74
CA ALA A 36 13.15 -18.53 10.39
C ALA A 36 13.49 -17.62 11.58
N GLY A 37 12.48 -17.05 12.25
CA GLY A 37 12.66 -16.23 13.44
C GLY A 37 13.35 -17.00 14.58
N LYS A 38 12.96 -18.25 14.81
CA LYS A 38 13.59 -19.12 15.83
C LYS A 38 15.04 -19.48 15.51
N LEU A 39 15.36 -19.71 14.23
CA LEU A 39 16.72 -20.03 13.79
C LEU A 39 17.65 -18.81 13.81
N LEU A 40 17.10 -17.60 13.70
CA LEU A 40 17.84 -16.33 13.76
C LEU A 40 18.06 -15.81 15.19
N GLY A 41 17.27 -16.29 16.16
CA GLY A 41 17.45 -15.97 17.59
C GLY A 41 16.34 -15.11 18.21
N GLY A 42 15.19 -14.94 17.54
CA GLY A 42 14.06 -14.12 18.01
C GLY A 42 14.31 -12.61 17.88
N GLY A 43 13.24 -11.80 17.87
CA GLY A 43 13.32 -10.33 17.91
C GLY A 43 13.84 -9.63 16.65
N ARG A 44 13.72 -10.24 15.47
CA ARG A 44 14.30 -9.75 14.19
C ARG A 44 13.23 -9.17 13.25
N TRP A 45 12.21 -8.50 13.78
CA TRP A 45 11.07 -8.00 13.00
C TRP A 45 11.51 -6.98 11.93
N GLU A 46 12.44 -6.08 12.25
CA GLU A 46 12.97 -5.09 11.29
C GLU A 46 13.70 -5.73 10.10
N ASP A 47 14.46 -6.81 10.35
CA ASP A 47 15.13 -7.55 9.28
C ASP A 47 14.12 -8.29 8.40
N LEU A 48 13.08 -8.87 8.99
CA LEU A 48 11.98 -9.51 8.25
C LEU A 48 11.21 -8.48 7.43
N GLN A 49 10.93 -7.29 7.98
CA GLN A 49 10.31 -6.20 7.22
C GLN A 49 11.15 -5.79 6.01
N THR A 50 12.49 -5.85 6.11
CA THR A 50 13.39 -5.56 4.99
C THR A 50 13.37 -6.65 3.93
N VAL A 51 13.32 -7.93 4.33
CA VAL A 51 13.16 -9.06 3.39
C VAL A 51 11.82 -9.02 2.65
N LEU A 52 10.78 -8.49 3.29
CA LEU A 52 9.44 -8.36 2.70
C LEU A 52 9.29 -7.18 1.74
N ARG A 53 10.31 -6.33 1.56
CA ARG A 53 10.29 -5.27 0.55
C ARG A 53 10.67 -5.84 -0.82
N GLY A 54 10.06 -5.34 -1.90
CA GLY A 54 10.45 -5.74 -3.26
C GLY A 54 10.01 -7.14 -3.68
N LEU A 55 8.85 -7.59 -3.19
CA LEU A 55 8.32 -8.91 -3.53
C LEU A 55 8.09 -9.06 -5.05
N PRO A 56 8.70 -10.05 -5.71
CA PRO A 56 8.46 -10.30 -7.13
C PRO A 56 7.03 -10.80 -7.35
N ASN A 57 6.40 -10.36 -8.44
CA ASN A 57 5.02 -10.67 -8.86
C ASN A 57 3.90 -10.05 -8.00
N ASN A 58 4.18 -8.94 -7.31
CA ASN A 58 3.12 -8.14 -6.71
C ASN A 58 2.36 -7.37 -7.80
N VAL A 59 1.13 -7.79 -8.08
CA VAL A 59 0.25 -7.19 -9.11
C VAL A 59 0.09 -5.68 -8.92
N THR A 60 0.13 -5.19 -7.68
CA THR A 60 -0.01 -3.77 -7.40
C THR A 60 1.26 -3.00 -7.74
N THR A 61 2.43 -3.55 -7.42
CA THR A 61 3.72 -2.99 -7.84
C THR A 61 3.87 -3.00 -9.36
N GLU A 62 3.46 -4.09 -10.03
CA GLU A 62 3.49 -4.18 -11.49
C GLU A 62 2.61 -3.14 -12.16
N MET A 63 1.43 -2.88 -11.60
CA MET A 63 0.50 -1.85 -12.05
C MET A 63 1.10 -0.44 -11.89
N ASP A 64 1.71 -0.13 -10.74
CA ASP A 64 2.36 1.16 -10.49
C ASP A 64 3.54 1.39 -11.46
N LEU A 65 4.35 0.35 -11.69
CA LEU A 65 5.44 0.39 -12.67
C LEU A 65 4.91 0.59 -14.10
N GLU A 66 3.74 0.04 -14.42
CA GLU A 66 3.11 0.23 -15.72
C GLU A 66 2.58 1.65 -15.93
N LEU A 67 1.94 2.23 -14.91
CA LEU A 67 1.54 3.64 -14.91
C LEU A 67 2.74 4.56 -15.05
N TRP A 68 3.85 4.25 -14.36
CA TRP A 68 5.10 4.98 -14.50
C TRP A 68 5.67 4.92 -15.93
N ARG A 69 5.77 3.72 -16.53
CA ARG A 69 6.24 3.56 -17.91
C ARG A 69 5.37 4.35 -18.89
N LEU A 70 4.05 4.35 -18.67
CA LEU A 70 3.12 5.12 -19.47
C LEU A 70 3.36 6.63 -19.30
N ALA A 71 3.53 7.12 -18.06
CA ALA A 71 3.85 8.52 -17.80
C ALA A 71 5.14 8.95 -18.49
N GLN A 72 6.17 8.09 -18.51
CA GLN A 72 7.43 8.38 -19.21
C GLN A 72 7.27 8.40 -20.73
N ALA A 73 6.45 7.51 -21.30
CA ALA A 73 6.11 7.57 -22.73
C ALA A 73 5.36 8.86 -23.08
N ILE A 74 4.40 9.28 -22.25
CA ILE A 74 3.67 10.54 -22.41
C ILE A 74 4.61 11.73 -22.32
N LYS A 75 5.55 11.74 -21.36
CA LYS A 75 6.53 12.81 -21.18
C LYS A 75 7.39 13.04 -22.43
N ASN A 76 7.72 11.96 -23.15
CA ASN A 76 8.52 12.00 -24.38
C ASN A 76 7.72 12.37 -25.63
N ASP A 77 6.38 12.38 -25.57
CA ASP A 77 5.50 12.79 -26.66
C ASP A 77 4.89 14.17 -26.37
N GLY A 78 5.31 15.20 -27.11
CA GLY A 78 4.92 16.59 -26.84
C GLY A 78 3.41 16.83 -26.86
N GLY A 79 2.67 16.14 -27.74
CA GLY A 79 1.22 16.25 -27.85
C GLY A 79 0.50 15.60 -26.65
N SER A 80 0.89 14.38 -26.28
CA SER A 80 0.33 13.70 -25.10
C SER A 80 0.68 14.43 -23.81
N ARG A 81 1.92 14.94 -23.67
CA ARG A 81 2.35 15.72 -22.51
C ARG A 81 1.51 16.98 -22.35
N ALA A 82 1.33 17.76 -23.41
CA ALA A 82 0.49 18.96 -23.36
C ALA A 82 -0.95 18.63 -22.99
N ALA A 83 -1.52 17.57 -23.60
CA ALA A 83 -2.88 17.15 -23.28
C ALA A 83 -3.07 16.81 -21.79
N VAL A 84 -2.15 16.04 -21.20
CA VAL A 84 -2.25 15.62 -19.79
C VAL A 84 -1.94 16.76 -18.81
N THR A 85 -1.05 17.68 -19.16
CA THR A 85 -0.68 18.81 -18.27
C THR A 85 -1.71 19.93 -18.29
N ASP A 86 -2.28 20.24 -19.46
CA ASP A 86 -3.04 21.48 -19.67
C ASP A 86 -4.56 21.29 -19.54
N ARG A 87 -5.05 20.04 -19.55
CA ARG A 87 -6.49 19.72 -19.59
C ARG A 87 -6.94 19.00 -18.34
N ALA A 88 -8.23 19.14 -18.03
CA ALA A 88 -8.82 18.46 -16.88
C ALA A 88 -8.93 16.94 -17.14
N PRO A 89 -8.69 16.08 -16.13
CA PRO A 89 -8.83 14.63 -16.28
C PRO A 89 -10.19 14.15 -16.80
N ALA A 90 -11.28 14.85 -16.44
CA ALA A 90 -12.62 14.54 -16.91
C ALA A 90 -12.78 14.74 -18.42
N GLU A 91 -12.24 15.83 -18.97
CA GLU A 91 -12.24 16.08 -20.43
C GLU A 91 -11.42 15.01 -21.17
N LEU A 92 -10.27 14.63 -20.59
CA LEU A 92 -9.44 13.57 -21.15
C LEU A 92 -10.14 12.21 -21.13
N ALA A 93 -10.97 11.93 -20.12
CA ALA A 93 -11.75 10.69 -20.03
C ALA A 93 -12.85 10.62 -21.10
N GLU A 94 -13.49 11.75 -21.40
CA GLU A 94 -14.46 11.86 -22.51
C GLU A 94 -13.77 11.63 -23.86
N ASP A 95 -12.64 12.28 -24.10
CA ASP A 95 -11.87 12.10 -25.33
C ASP A 95 -11.32 10.68 -25.47
N PHE A 96 -10.90 10.04 -24.37
CA PHE A 96 -10.47 8.65 -24.37
C PHE A 96 -11.57 7.73 -24.89
N ARG A 97 -12.80 7.93 -24.38
CA ARG A 97 -13.99 7.17 -24.79
C ARG A 97 -14.35 7.44 -26.25
N ALA A 98 -14.12 8.67 -26.73
CA ALA A 98 -14.33 9.05 -28.12
C ALA A 98 -13.18 8.62 -29.07
N GLY A 99 -12.05 8.12 -28.55
CA GLY A 99 -10.87 7.78 -29.34
C GLY A 99 -10.11 9.00 -29.89
N GLN A 100 -10.22 10.15 -29.21
CA GLN A 100 -9.73 11.45 -29.67
C GLN A 100 -8.45 11.90 -28.97
N LEU A 101 -7.90 11.12 -28.04
CA LEU A 101 -6.63 11.45 -27.42
C LEU A 101 -5.45 11.28 -28.40
N PRO A 102 -4.33 11.98 -28.16
CA PRO A 102 -3.08 11.73 -28.88
C PRO A 102 -2.71 10.24 -28.88
N ALA A 103 -2.14 9.75 -29.98
CA ALA A 103 -1.97 8.32 -30.21
C ALA A 103 -1.20 7.57 -29.10
N VAL A 104 -0.16 8.18 -28.53
CA VAL A 104 0.63 7.59 -27.44
C VAL A 104 -0.23 7.48 -26.17
N LEU A 105 -0.95 8.55 -25.81
CA LEU A 105 -1.85 8.55 -24.67
C LEU A 105 -3.03 7.57 -24.86
N GLN A 106 -3.71 7.60 -26.02
CA GLN A 106 -4.86 6.74 -26.32
C GLN A 106 -4.48 5.26 -26.23
N SER A 107 -3.40 4.85 -26.93
CA SER A 107 -2.97 3.45 -26.95
C SER A 107 -2.42 2.98 -25.61
N GLY A 108 -1.69 3.86 -24.91
CA GLY A 108 -1.14 3.58 -23.59
C GLY A 108 -2.22 3.37 -22.53
N VAL A 109 -3.21 4.27 -22.46
CA VAL A 109 -4.35 4.15 -21.54
C VAL A 109 -5.20 2.94 -21.91
N ALA A 110 -5.47 2.69 -23.19
CA ALA A 110 -6.22 1.50 -23.61
C ALA A 110 -5.53 0.19 -23.20
N ARG A 111 -4.20 0.11 -23.33
CA ARG A 111 -3.42 -1.05 -22.88
C ARG A 111 -3.53 -1.25 -21.37
N PHE A 112 -3.38 -0.18 -20.60
CA PHE A 112 -3.53 -0.22 -19.14
C PHE A 112 -4.93 -0.69 -18.72
N MET A 113 -5.97 -0.11 -19.33
CA MET A 113 -7.37 -0.48 -19.05
C MET A 113 -7.68 -1.93 -19.46
N GLY A 114 -7.05 -2.46 -20.50
CA GLY A 114 -7.19 -3.86 -20.90
C GLY A 114 -6.72 -4.84 -19.81
N GLN A 115 -5.70 -4.46 -19.04
CA GLN A 115 -5.15 -5.33 -17.98
C GLN A 115 -5.73 -5.02 -16.60
N TYR A 116 -5.94 -3.74 -16.25
CA TYR A 116 -6.32 -3.31 -14.91
C TYR A 116 -7.65 -2.57 -14.84
N GLY A 117 -8.34 -2.34 -15.95
CA GLY A 117 -9.57 -1.53 -16.01
C GLY A 117 -10.72 -2.08 -15.16
N HIS A 118 -10.68 -3.37 -14.78
CA HIS A 118 -11.65 -4.01 -13.88
C HIS A 118 -11.53 -3.57 -12.41
N ARG A 119 -10.47 -2.87 -12.04
CA ARG A 119 -10.24 -2.32 -10.70
C ARG A 119 -10.96 -0.98 -10.52
N ALA A 120 -11.04 -0.51 -9.28
CA ALA A 120 -11.64 0.77 -8.91
C ALA A 120 -11.03 1.33 -7.63
N VAL A 121 -11.25 2.62 -7.38
CA VAL A 121 -11.12 3.17 -6.02
C VAL A 121 -12.21 2.52 -5.16
N ALA A 122 -11.84 2.03 -3.97
CA ALA A 122 -12.74 1.26 -3.10
C ALA A 122 -13.38 0.03 -3.79
N GLU A 123 -12.58 -0.75 -4.55
CA GLU A 123 -13.01 -1.87 -5.39
C GLU A 123 -13.91 -2.94 -4.74
N ILE A 124 -13.88 -3.04 -3.40
CA ILE A 124 -14.71 -3.96 -2.61
C ILE A 124 -16.21 -3.64 -2.79
N ASP A 125 -16.56 -2.37 -2.98
CA ASP A 125 -17.91 -1.98 -3.34
C ASP A 125 -18.14 -2.26 -4.84
N VAL A 126 -19.07 -3.19 -5.10
CA VAL A 126 -19.46 -3.60 -6.45
C VAL A 126 -20.21 -2.49 -7.19
N GLY A 127 -20.78 -1.52 -6.46
CA GLY A 127 -21.45 -0.35 -7.02
C GLY A 127 -20.51 0.75 -7.53
N MET A 128 -19.22 0.69 -7.16
CA MET A 128 -18.25 1.70 -7.61
C MET A 128 -17.88 1.51 -9.08
N PRO A 129 -17.83 2.59 -9.88
CA PRO A 129 -17.45 2.52 -11.28
C PRO A 129 -16.03 1.96 -11.40
N ARG A 130 -15.84 1.04 -12.35
CA ARG A 130 -14.50 0.52 -12.64
C ARG A 130 -13.74 1.53 -13.49
N TRP A 131 -12.41 1.46 -13.49
CA TRP A 131 -11.59 2.38 -14.28
C TRP A 131 -11.86 2.25 -15.79
N SER A 132 -12.36 1.09 -16.24
CA SER A 132 -12.86 0.92 -17.61
C SER A 132 -14.16 1.68 -17.90
N ASP A 133 -14.97 1.93 -16.87
CA ASP A 133 -16.23 2.68 -16.97
C ASP A 133 -15.95 4.20 -16.93
N ASP A 134 -15.06 4.60 -16.01
CA ASP A 134 -14.59 5.97 -15.84
C ASP A 134 -13.06 6.05 -15.66
N ALA A 135 -12.38 6.54 -16.70
CA ALA A 135 -10.92 6.69 -16.74
C ALA A 135 -10.40 7.94 -16.01
N THR A 136 -11.29 8.82 -15.51
CA THR A 136 -10.93 10.13 -14.94
C THR A 136 -9.87 10.01 -13.86
N HIS A 137 -10.03 9.06 -12.95
CA HIS A 137 -9.08 8.83 -11.87
C HIS A 137 -7.68 8.50 -12.41
N ILE A 138 -7.55 7.51 -13.29
CA ILE A 138 -6.26 7.08 -13.86
C ILE A 138 -5.58 8.19 -14.67
N LEU A 139 -6.34 8.99 -15.41
CA LEU A 139 -5.81 10.15 -16.12
C LEU A 139 -5.28 11.23 -15.17
N GLY A 140 -5.95 11.43 -14.04
CA GLY A 140 -5.47 12.29 -12.95
C GLY A 140 -4.16 11.78 -12.34
N VAL A 141 -4.03 10.47 -12.14
CA VAL A 141 -2.81 9.83 -11.65
C VAL A 141 -1.63 10.04 -12.61
N LEU A 142 -1.85 9.87 -13.92
CA LEU A 142 -0.84 10.14 -14.93
C LEU A 142 -0.39 11.61 -14.95
N ALA A 143 -1.33 12.54 -14.76
CA ALA A 143 -1.01 13.96 -14.64
C ALA A 143 -0.13 14.25 -13.42
N ASN A 144 -0.38 13.58 -12.29
CA ASN A 144 0.48 13.69 -11.11
C ASN A 144 1.89 13.15 -11.37
N TYR A 145 2.02 12.00 -12.04
CA TYR A 145 3.34 11.44 -12.39
C TYR A 145 4.16 12.40 -13.27
N LEU A 146 3.53 13.12 -14.21
CA LEU A 146 4.23 14.08 -15.07
C LEU A 146 4.76 15.31 -14.31
N ARG A 147 4.18 15.62 -13.13
CA ARG A 147 4.62 16.73 -12.28
C ARG A 147 5.83 16.38 -11.41
N LEU A 148 6.18 15.09 -11.28
CA LEU A 148 7.35 14.68 -10.52
C LEU A 148 8.63 15.03 -11.29
N GLU A 149 9.43 15.91 -10.70
CA GLU A 149 10.75 16.31 -11.21
C GLU A 149 11.86 15.52 -10.49
N GLY A 150 12.71 14.83 -11.26
CA GLY A 150 13.91 14.14 -10.75
C GLY A 150 13.89 12.61 -10.94
N SER A 151 14.99 12.06 -11.48
CA SER A 151 15.12 10.61 -11.71
C SER A 151 15.35 9.81 -10.43
N ALA A 152 15.83 10.43 -9.35
CA ALA A 152 16.17 9.73 -8.11
C ALA A 152 14.94 9.21 -7.34
N LEU A 153 13.76 9.79 -7.58
CA LEU A 153 12.50 9.38 -6.97
C LEU A 153 11.68 8.48 -7.91
N ALA A 154 12.26 8.01 -9.02
CA ALA A 154 11.53 7.21 -9.98
C ALA A 154 11.09 5.87 -9.34
N PRO A 155 9.81 5.46 -9.46
CA PRO A 155 9.30 4.20 -8.90
C PRO A 155 10.18 3.00 -9.24
N ASP A 156 10.61 2.87 -10.49
CA ASP A 156 11.44 1.77 -10.96
C ASP A 156 12.77 1.67 -10.22
N ILE A 157 13.40 2.79 -9.89
CA ILE A 157 14.67 2.82 -9.13
C ILE A 157 14.42 2.48 -7.66
N GLN A 158 13.38 3.01 -7.04
CA GLN A 158 13.11 2.72 -5.62
C GLN A 158 12.63 1.28 -5.41
N PHE A 159 11.75 0.76 -6.28
CA PHE A 159 11.33 -0.63 -6.23
C PHE A 159 12.51 -1.59 -6.54
N SER A 160 13.41 -1.25 -7.47
CA SER A 160 14.62 -2.06 -7.70
C SER A 160 15.57 -2.02 -6.52
N ASN A 161 15.84 -0.85 -5.95
CA ASN A 161 16.69 -0.70 -4.78
C ASN A 161 16.13 -1.47 -3.58
N ALA A 162 14.81 -1.39 -3.35
CA ALA A 162 14.14 -2.14 -2.29
C ALA A 162 14.27 -3.66 -2.49
N ALA A 163 14.15 -4.15 -3.72
CA ALA A 163 14.37 -5.56 -4.04
C ALA A 163 15.83 -6.00 -3.85
N GLU A 164 16.79 -5.16 -4.24
CA GLU A 164 18.23 -5.40 -4.02
C GLU A 164 18.59 -5.39 -2.52
N GLU A 165 18.05 -4.45 -1.74
CA GLU A 165 18.20 -4.39 -0.28
C GLU A 165 17.61 -5.62 0.42
N ALA A 166 16.43 -6.07 -0.04
CA ALA A 166 15.79 -7.27 0.47
C ALA A 166 16.64 -8.52 0.18
N GLU A 167 17.16 -8.67 -1.04
CA GLU A 167 18.03 -9.78 -1.42
C GLU A 167 19.35 -9.76 -0.62
N ALA A 168 19.97 -8.60 -0.46
CA ALA A 168 21.15 -8.43 0.38
C ALA A 168 20.88 -8.78 1.86
N CYS A 169 19.71 -8.41 2.39
CA CYS A 169 19.29 -8.79 3.73
C CYS A 169 19.10 -10.32 3.85
N VAL A 170 18.43 -10.95 2.89
CA VAL A 170 18.29 -12.42 2.83
C VAL A 170 19.66 -13.08 2.85
N ASP A 171 20.60 -12.60 2.03
CA ASP A 171 21.94 -13.16 1.95
C ASP A 171 22.74 -13.01 3.24
N ARG A 172 22.63 -11.86 3.91
CA ARG A 172 23.20 -11.64 5.24
C ARG A 172 22.61 -12.60 6.27
N LEU A 173 21.29 -12.71 6.36
CA LEU A 173 20.59 -13.62 7.29
C LEU A 173 20.96 -15.09 7.03
N VAL A 174 21.10 -15.47 5.78
CA VAL A 174 21.54 -16.81 5.39
C VAL A 174 23.00 -17.05 5.78
N ALA A 175 23.89 -16.08 5.60
CA ALA A 175 25.28 -16.17 6.03
C ALA A 175 25.41 -16.29 7.56
N GLU A 176 24.65 -15.48 8.30
CA GLU A 176 24.53 -15.57 9.76
C GLU A 176 24.04 -16.97 10.19
N ALA A 177 22.98 -17.48 9.56
CA ALA A 177 22.47 -18.82 9.85
C ALA A 177 23.47 -19.94 9.51
N ARG A 178 24.22 -19.81 8.40
CA ARG A 178 25.29 -20.75 8.00
C ARG A 178 26.41 -20.81 9.03
N SER A 179 26.78 -19.67 9.63
CA SER A 179 27.82 -19.61 10.67
C SER A 179 27.46 -20.46 11.90
N ARG A 180 26.16 -20.68 12.14
CA ARG A 180 25.61 -21.52 13.23
C ARG A 180 25.25 -22.94 12.79
N GLY A 181 25.53 -23.31 11.53
CA GLY A 181 25.29 -24.65 10.96
C GLY A 181 24.96 -24.61 9.46
N ARG A 182 25.68 -25.39 8.64
CA ARG A 182 25.54 -25.39 7.17
C ARG A 182 24.11 -25.62 6.67
N LEU A 183 23.36 -26.53 7.30
CA LEU A 183 21.97 -26.82 6.96
C LEU A 183 21.00 -25.70 7.36
N ARG A 184 21.34 -24.90 8.38
CA ARG A 184 20.48 -23.82 8.87
C ARG A 184 20.30 -22.70 7.84
N GLY A 185 21.35 -22.34 7.12
CA GLY A 185 21.24 -21.33 6.05
C GLY A 185 20.35 -21.73 4.89
N THR A 186 20.37 -23.01 4.48
CA THR A 186 19.48 -23.52 3.44
C THR A 186 18.02 -23.53 3.90
N VAL A 187 17.77 -23.93 5.15
CA VAL A 187 16.43 -23.90 5.75
C VAL A 187 15.92 -22.47 5.89
N VAL A 188 16.75 -21.52 6.34
CA VAL A 188 16.37 -20.10 6.46
C VAL A 188 16.04 -19.50 5.09
N ARG A 189 16.86 -19.75 4.05
CA ARG A 189 16.56 -19.26 2.69
C ARG A 189 15.23 -19.80 2.16
N ALA A 190 15.00 -21.10 2.31
CA ALA A 190 13.77 -21.75 1.88
C ALA A 190 12.55 -21.27 2.68
N ALA A 191 12.75 -20.95 3.96
CA ALA A 191 11.71 -20.47 4.85
C ALA A 191 11.34 -19.00 4.57
N LEU A 192 12.31 -18.11 4.37
CA LEU A 192 12.07 -16.71 4.01
C LEU A 192 11.29 -16.63 2.68
N ARG A 193 11.77 -17.30 1.62
CA ARG A 193 11.07 -17.37 0.32
C ARG A 193 9.66 -17.95 0.37
N ARG A 194 9.33 -18.77 1.37
CA ARG A 194 7.97 -19.34 1.56
C ARG A 194 7.09 -18.49 2.46
N ALA A 195 7.67 -17.79 3.43
CA ALA A 195 6.96 -16.86 4.29
C ALA A 195 6.46 -15.64 3.51
N ASP A 196 7.25 -15.20 2.52
CA ASP A 196 6.94 -14.11 1.58
C ASP A 196 5.58 -14.27 0.89
N TYR A 197 5.20 -15.51 0.53
CA TYR A 197 3.93 -15.80 -0.14
C TYR A 197 2.73 -15.93 0.82
N ALA A 198 2.98 -16.27 2.09
CA ALA A 198 1.91 -16.52 3.07
C ALA A 198 1.41 -15.28 3.81
N LEU A 199 2.27 -14.25 3.95
CA LEU A 199 1.87 -12.96 4.52
C LEU A 199 0.90 -12.20 3.59
N GLU A 200 1.02 -12.40 2.28
CA GLU A 200 0.10 -11.84 1.27
C GLU A 200 -1.35 -12.37 1.44
N LEU A 201 -1.51 -13.54 2.07
CA LEU A 201 -2.78 -14.19 2.36
C LEU A 201 -3.36 -13.86 3.76
N GLU A 202 -2.67 -13.06 4.57
CA GLU A 202 -3.05 -12.75 5.97
C GLU A 202 -4.15 -11.67 6.09
N ARG A 203 -4.97 -11.48 5.05
CA ARG A 203 -5.98 -10.41 5.00
C ARG A 203 -7.23 -10.76 5.81
N ARG A 204 -7.39 -10.12 6.98
CA ARG A 204 -8.69 -9.77 7.56
C ARG A 204 -8.60 -8.47 8.35
N HIS A 205 -9.21 -7.39 7.84
CA HIS A 205 -9.87 -6.45 8.73
C HIS A 205 -11.07 -5.77 8.04
N VAL A 206 -12.21 -6.45 8.20
CA VAL A 206 -13.59 -5.97 8.16
C VAL A 206 -14.01 -5.95 9.66
N PRO A 207 -14.95 -5.13 10.15
CA PRO A 207 -15.17 -4.92 11.59
C PRO A 207 -15.09 -6.22 12.39
N ARG A 208 -14.18 -6.29 13.38
CA ARG A 208 -13.81 -7.57 14.00
C ARG A 208 -14.94 -8.23 14.77
N VAL A 209 -15.82 -7.46 15.41
CA VAL A 209 -17.12 -7.88 15.96
C VAL A 209 -18.08 -6.70 15.95
N LEU A 210 -19.27 -6.87 15.37
CA LEU A 210 -20.42 -5.98 15.51
C LEU A 210 -21.48 -6.75 16.32
N LEU A 211 -21.89 -6.22 17.47
CA LEU A 211 -22.96 -6.84 18.25
C LEU A 211 -24.32 -6.64 17.55
N SER A 212 -25.29 -7.47 17.88
CA SER A 212 -26.63 -7.44 17.28
C SER A 212 -27.39 -6.12 17.49
N ASP A 213 -26.96 -5.31 18.45
CA ASP A 213 -27.50 -3.97 18.76
C ASP A 213 -26.72 -2.83 18.06
N GLY A 214 -25.74 -3.16 17.21
CA GLY A 214 -24.89 -2.20 16.52
C GLY A 214 -23.69 -1.70 17.34
N THR A 215 -23.44 -2.26 18.52
CA THR A 215 -22.30 -1.87 19.36
C THR A 215 -21.01 -2.53 18.90
N GLU A 216 -19.92 -1.77 18.86
CA GLU A 216 -18.57 -2.24 18.54
C GLU A 216 -17.74 -2.40 19.84
N PRO A 217 -17.56 -3.63 20.37
CA PRO A 217 -16.87 -3.85 21.65
C PRO A 217 -15.34 -3.67 21.59
N GLU A 218 -14.73 -3.67 20.39
CA GLU A 218 -13.31 -3.35 20.20
C GLU A 218 -12.99 -1.85 20.30
N ALA A 219 -14.00 -0.98 20.47
CA ALA A 219 -13.79 0.43 20.83
C ALA A 219 -13.28 0.61 22.28
N VAL A 220 -13.14 -0.48 23.05
CA VAL A 220 -12.50 -0.46 24.37
C VAL A 220 -11.04 -0.92 24.21
N PRO A 221 -10.04 -0.08 24.55
CA PRO A 221 -8.63 -0.39 24.32
C PRO A 221 -8.22 -1.70 25.00
N SER A 222 -7.59 -2.58 24.21
CA SER A 222 -6.91 -3.78 24.71
C SER A 222 -5.78 -3.33 25.65
N GLY A 223 -5.85 -3.77 26.91
CA GLY A 223 -5.12 -3.23 28.07
C GLY A 223 -3.59 -3.22 28.03
N ASP A 224 -2.94 -3.58 26.93
CA ASP A 224 -1.47 -3.54 26.77
C ASP A 224 -0.99 -2.46 25.78
N ALA A 225 -1.89 -1.85 24.99
CA ALA A 225 -1.61 -0.61 24.25
C ALA A 225 -1.78 0.65 25.12
N ALA A 226 -2.24 0.49 26.37
CA ALA A 226 -2.39 1.57 27.35
C ALA A 226 -1.05 2.06 27.95
N ALA A 227 0.09 1.53 27.48
CA ALA A 227 1.38 2.22 27.62
C ALA A 227 1.59 3.30 26.53
N ALA A 228 0.57 3.58 25.71
CA ALA A 228 0.56 4.66 24.74
C ALA A 228 0.70 6.02 25.44
N SER A 229 1.88 6.62 25.24
CA SER A 229 2.19 8.04 25.29
C SER A 229 1.37 8.88 26.28
N THR A 230 1.97 9.20 27.42
CA THR A 230 1.48 10.19 28.40
C THR A 230 1.39 11.62 27.85
N VAL A 231 1.55 11.82 26.54
CA VAL A 231 1.56 13.13 25.87
C VAL A 231 0.14 13.48 25.41
N PRO A 232 -0.46 14.57 25.93
CA PRO A 232 -1.75 15.06 25.46
C PRO A 232 -1.73 15.29 23.95
N GLY A 233 -2.70 14.73 23.22
CA GLY A 233 -2.82 14.88 21.76
C GLY A 233 -2.05 13.84 20.94
N ALA A 234 -1.45 12.82 21.57
CA ALA A 234 -0.92 11.67 20.87
C ALA A 234 -2.03 10.85 20.18
N LEU A 235 -1.77 10.42 18.95
CA LEU A 235 -2.57 9.46 18.20
C LEU A 235 -1.83 8.13 18.15
N THR A 236 -2.57 7.04 18.19
CA THR A 236 -2.06 5.68 18.10
C THR A 236 -2.68 4.96 16.92
N GLY A 237 -1.87 4.20 16.21
CA GLY A 237 -2.32 3.27 15.19
C GLY A 237 -1.44 2.02 15.19
N SER A 238 -1.46 1.32 14.08
CA SER A 238 -0.61 0.16 13.83
C SER A 238 0.72 0.59 13.21
N PRO A 239 1.86 0.08 13.72
CA PRO A 239 3.17 0.25 13.07
C PRO A 239 3.14 -0.29 11.64
N ALA A 240 3.46 0.54 10.66
CA ALA A 240 3.50 0.13 9.25
C ALA A 240 4.93 0.10 8.71
N SER A 241 5.67 1.20 8.77
CA SER A 241 7.04 1.30 8.24
C SER A 241 7.92 1.99 9.28
N ALA A 242 9.01 1.34 9.68
CA ALA A 242 9.87 1.81 10.76
C ALA A 242 10.60 3.11 10.41
N GLY A 243 10.94 3.89 11.43
CA GLY A 243 11.61 5.19 11.32
C GLY A 243 10.83 6.29 12.04
N VAL A 244 11.48 7.44 12.20
CA VAL A 244 10.90 8.61 12.89
C VAL A 244 11.10 9.85 12.03
N VAL A 245 10.03 10.63 11.85
CA VAL A 245 10.07 11.90 11.11
C VAL A 245 9.26 12.96 11.84
N THR A 246 9.79 14.18 11.88
CA THR A 246 9.06 15.38 12.31
C THR A 246 8.94 16.31 11.12
N ALA A 247 7.71 16.61 10.70
CA ALA A 247 7.45 17.49 9.57
C ALA A 247 6.02 18.06 9.61
N THR A 248 5.72 18.95 8.65
CA THR A 248 4.38 19.50 8.46
C THR A 248 3.44 18.43 7.91
N ALA A 249 2.29 18.24 8.58
CA ALA A 249 1.21 17.39 8.13
C ALA A 249 0.42 18.05 6.99
N ARG A 250 0.08 17.26 5.98
CA ARG A 250 -0.77 17.61 4.85
C ARG A 250 -1.90 16.60 4.74
N VAL A 251 -3.13 17.04 5.02
CA VAL A 251 -4.33 16.21 4.87
C VAL A 251 -4.78 16.26 3.42
N ILE A 252 -4.80 15.10 2.77
CA ILE A 252 -5.25 14.91 1.38
C ILE A 252 -6.32 13.82 1.40
N LEU A 253 -7.47 14.09 0.77
CA LEU A 253 -8.60 13.16 0.72
C LEU A 253 -8.73 12.45 -0.65
N ASP A 254 -8.25 13.10 -1.71
CA ASP A 254 -8.26 12.61 -3.08
C ASP A 254 -6.89 12.90 -3.69
N PRO A 255 -6.20 11.92 -4.32
CA PRO A 255 -4.91 12.16 -4.92
C PRO A 255 -5.00 13.00 -6.20
N VAL A 256 -6.15 13.05 -6.88
CA VAL A 256 -6.30 13.73 -8.18
C VAL A 256 -6.10 15.23 -8.01
N GLY A 257 -5.05 15.75 -8.64
CA GLY A 257 -4.70 17.18 -8.57
C GLY A 257 -4.09 17.62 -7.23
N ALA A 258 -3.90 16.70 -6.28
CA ALA A 258 -3.29 17.00 -5.00
C ALA A 258 -1.80 17.36 -5.14
N ARG A 259 -1.31 18.15 -4.18
CA ARG A 259 0.10 18.56 -4.10
C ARG A 259 0.60 18.36 -2.67
N LEU A 260 1.76 17.71 -2.57
CA LEU A 260 2.50 17.50 -1.34
C LEU A 260 3.86 18.17 -1.51
N GLU A 261 4.31 18.94 -0.52
CA GLU A 261 5.67 19.49 -0.57
C GLU A 261 6.69 18.44 -0.11
N PRO A 262 7.93 18.44 -0.64
CA PRO A 262 8.96 17.47 -0.26
C PRO A 262 9.17 17.38 1.25
N GLY A 263 9.07 16.17 1.79
CA GLY A 263 9.28 15.89 3.22
C GLY A 263 8.06 16.09 4.12
N GLU A 264 6.91 16.56 3.61
CA GLU A 264 5.67 16.65 4.39
C GLU A 264 5.14 15.27 4.81
N ILE A 265 4.40 15.23 5.92
CA ILE A 265 3.66 14.02 6.34
C ILE A 265 2.35 13.97 5.58
N LEU A 266 2.19 12.94 4.75
CA LEU A 266 0.94 12.64 4.06
C LEU A 266 -0.07 12.06 5.06
N VAL A 267 -1.20 12.73 5.24
CA VAL A 267 -2.33 12.25 6.03
C VAL A 267 -3.50 11.93 5.09
N ALA A 268 -3.92 10.67 5.03
CA ALA A 268 -4.93 10.21 4.08
C ALA A 268 -5.95 9.25 4.73
N PRO A 269 -7.20 9.19 4.22
CA PRO A 269 -8.19 8.23 4.73
C PRO A 269 -7.80 6.79 4.36
N SER A 270 -7.48 6.55 3.09
CA SER A 270 -6.99 5.29 2.53
C SER A 270 -6.16 5.58 1.28
N THR A 271 -5.39 4.60 0.79
CA THR A 271 -4.57 4.76 -0.41
C THR A 271 -4.82 3.66 -1.43
N ASP A 272 -4.54 4.00 -2.67
CA ASP A 272 -4.58 3.18 -3.88
C ASP A 272 -3.40 3.59 -4.80
N PRO A 273 -3.19 2.94 -5.96
CA PRO A 273 -2.10 3.27 -6.90
C PRO A 273 -2.00 4.75 -7.27
N GLY A 274 -3.10 5.49 -7.23
CA GLY A 274 -3.12 6.91 -7.55
C GLY A 274 -2.39 7.80 -6.55
N TRP A 275 -2.11 7.28 -5.36
CA TRP A 275 -1.36 7.97 -4.32
C TRP A 275 0.15 7.79 -4.47
N THR A 276 0.62 6.77 -5.18
CA THR A 276 2.04 6.45 -5.36
C THR A 276 2.91 7.68 -5.74
N PRO A 277 2.47 8.61 -6.61
CA PRO A 277 3.19 9.86 -6.85
C PRO A 277 3.41 10.74 -5.60
N LEU A 278 2.43 10.79 -4.69
CA LEU A 278 2.53 11.54 -3.44
C LEU A 278 3.47 10.85 -2.45
N PHE A 279 3.49 9.51 -2.42
CA PHE A 279 4.43 8.75 -1.60
C PHE A 279 5.88 9.11 -1.92
N LEU A 280 6.22 9.25 -3.20
CA LEU A 280 7.58 9.63 -3.62
C LEU A 280 8.06 10.98 -3.06
N THR A 281 7.14 11.84 -2.66
CA THR A 281 7.44 13.18 -2.13
C THR A 281 7.34 13.23 -0.60
N ALA A 282 6.62 12.29 0.01
CA ALA A 282 6.31 12.29 1.42
C ALA A 282 7.54 12.00 2.30
N GLY A 283 7.66 12.72 3.41
CA GLY A 283 8.62 12.42 4.47
C GLY A 283 8.07 11.44 5.51
N GLY A 284 6.74 11.31 5.60
CA GLY A 284 6.04 10.40 6.50
C GLY A 284 4.61 10.10 6.04
N LEU A 285 4.00 9.03 6.57
CA LEU A 285 2.63 8.62 6.24
C LEU A 285 1.79 8.36 7.49
N VAL A 286 0.57 8.90 7.50
CA VAL A 286 -0.48 8.59 8.46
C VAL A 286 -1.77 8.23 7.71
N MET A 287 -2.33 7.05 7.99
CA MET A 287 -3.59 6.61 7.37
C MET A 287 -4.65 6.26 8.40
N GLU A 288 -5.90 6.64 8.11
CA GLU A 288 -7.05 6.26 8.95
C GLU A 288 -7.38 4.79 8.82
N MET A 289 -7.43 4.31 7.59
CA MET A 289 -7.79 2.95 7.25
C MET A 289 -6.57 2.16 6.77
N GLY A 290 -6.65 0.84 6.94
CA GLY A 290 -5.60 -0.09 6.52
C GLY A 290 -4.81 -0.63 7.70
N GLY A 291 -4.35 -1.88 7.54
CA GLY A 291 -3.45 -2.53 8.49
C GLY A 291 -1.98 -2.44 8.05
N PRO A 292 -1.04 -2.99 8.84
CA PRO A 292 0.40 -3.00 8.54
C PRO A 292 0.80 -3.57 7.17
N ASN A 293 -0.10 -4.27 6.48
CA ASN A 293 0.14 -4.88 5.17
C ASN A 293 -0.85 -4.34 4.10
N SER A 294 -1.50 -3.20 4.35
CA SER A 294 -2.28 -2.49 3.32
C SER A 294 -1.36 -1.98 2.21
N HIS A 295 -1.91 -1.66 1.04
CA HIS A 295 -1.16 -1.10 -0.07
C HIS A 295 -0.28 0.09 0.38
N GLY A 296 -0.87 1.08 1.08
CA GLY A 296 -0.11 2.21 1.61
C GLY A 296 1.01 1.82 2.59
N ALA A 297 0.81 0.80 3.42
CA ALA A 297 1.85 0.32 4.33
C ALA A 297 3.02 -0.35 3.58
N VAL A 298 2.71 -1.16 2.56
CA VAL A 298 3.72 -1.84 1.73
C VAL A 298 4.52 -0.81 0.93
N VAL A 299 3.83 0.10 0.26
CA VAL A 299 4.45 1.17 -0.55
C VAL A 299 5.31 2.10 0.33
N ALA A 300 4.87 2.45 1.54
CA ALA A 300 5.68 3.23 2.47
C ALA A 300 6.98 2.51 2.86
N ARG A 301 6.95 1.19 3.08
CA ARG A 301 8.15 0.40 3.37
C ARG A 301 9.10 0.40 2.17
N GLU A 302 8.57 0.17 0.97
CA GLU A 302 9.35 0.13 -0.27
C GLU A 302 10.06 1.45 -0.54
N TYR A 303 9.43 2.57 -0.20
CA TYR A 303 10.04 3.91 -0.28
C TYR A 303 10.81 4.34 0.97
N GLY A 304 10.89 3.49 2.01
CA GLY A 304 11.62 3.77 3.25
C GLY A 304 11.02 4.92 4.08
N ILE A 305 9.74 5.22 3.90
CA ILE A 305 9.04 6.32 4.56
C ILE A 305 8.43 5.84 5.88
N PRO A 306 8.68 6.51 7.03
CA PRO A 306 8.03 6.18 8.29
C PRO A 306 6.50 6.24 8.18
N ALA A 307 5.81 5.19 8.62
CA ALA A 307 4.37 5.08 8.45
C ALA A 307 3.63 4.51 9.64
N VAL A 308 2.48 5.12 9.96
CA VAL A 308 1.49 4.63 10.92
C VAL A 308 0.14 4.55 10.22
N VAL A 309 -0.54 3.41 10.33
CA VAL A 309 -1.83 3.15 9.65
C VAL A 309 -2.88 2.73 10.66
N GLY A 310 -4.17 2.80 10.30
CA GLY A 310 -5.23 2.45 11.25
C GLY A 310 -5.32 3.46 12.41
N VAL A 311 -5.07 4.75 12.14
CA VAL A 311 -5.15 5.84 13.13
C VAL A 311 -6.57 6.42 13.09
N PRO A 312 -7.43 6.14 14.08
CA PRO A 312 -8.82 6.56 14.02
C PRO A 312 -8.95 8.09 13.91
N ASP A 313 -9.81 8.53 12.98
CA ASP A 313 -10.14 9.93 12.72
C ASP A 313 -8.92 10.83 12.41
N ALA A 314 -7.82 10.28 11.89
CA ALA A 314 -6.60 11.04 11.63
C ALA A 314 -6.82 12.28 10.73
N THR A 315 -7.66 12.20 9.70
CA THR A 315 -7.98 13.32 8.80
C THR A 315 -8.84 14.40 9.45
N LEU A 316 -9.53 14.06 10.54
CA LEU A 316 -10.34 14.99 11.34
C LEU A 316 -9.53 15.58 12.51
N ARG A 317 -8.61 14.80 13.08
CA ARG A 317 -7.82 15.16 14.27
C ARG A 317 -6.52 15.87 13.92
N LEU A 318 -5.99 15.66 12.72
CA LEU A 318 -4.84 16.38 12.17
C LEU A 318 -5.34 17.46 11.20
N SER A 319 -4.63 18.58 11.16
CA SER A 319 -4.93 19.64 10.20
C SER A 319 -3.70 19.94 9.36
N THR A 320 -3.94 20.26 8.09
CA THR A 320 -2.90 20.71 7.17
C THR A 320 -2.14 21.92 7.76
N GLY A 321 -0.81 21.85 7.73
CA GLY A 321 0.07 22.89 8.29
C GLY A 321 0.52 22.62 9.72
N GLN A 322 0.03 21.59 10.40
CA GLN A 322 0.48 21.23 11.74
C GLN A 322 1.79 20.46 11.71
N GLU A 323 2.77 20.84 12.51
CA GLU A 323 3.94 20.02 12.72
C GLU A 323 3.59 18.80 13.61
N LYS A 324 4.03 17.61 13.18
CA LYS A 324 3.80 16.34 13.87
C LYS A 324 5.04 15.48 13.80
N THR A 325 5.23 14.67 14.83
CA THR A 325 6.23 13.61 14.84
C THR A 325 5.55 12.27 14.65
N VAL A 326 5.95 11.54 13.62
CA VAL A 326 5.46 10.19 13.30
C VAL A 326 6.57 9.20 13.64
N ASP A 327 6.28 8.27 14.55
CA ASP A 327 7.11 7.11 14.83
C ASP A 327 6.41 5.87 14.26
N GLY A 328 6.89 5.43 13.10
CA GLY A 328 6.31 4.30 12.39
C GLY A 328 6.69 2.93 12.94
N GLY A 329 7.69 2.86 13.83
CA GLY A 329 8.04 1.64 14.57
C GLY A 329 7.19 1.46 15.83
N ALA A 330 6.94 2.56 16.55
CA ALA A 330 6.08 2.57 17.73
C ALA A 330 4.58 2.65 17.39
N GLY A 331 4.22 3.07 16.17
CA GLY A 331 2.83 3.23 15.77
C GLY A 331 2.17 4.47 16.36
N THR A 332 2.95 5.54 16.56
CA THR A 332 2.46 6.77 17.25
C THR A 332 2.65 8.02 16.41
N VAL A 333 1.73 8.97 16.57
CA VAL A 333 1.81 10.31 16.01
C VAL A 333 1.63 11.31 17.14
N VAL A 334 2.65 12.11 17.44
CA VAL A 334 2.65 13.04 18.57
C VAL A 334 2.84 14.48 18.13
N PRO A 335 2.35 15.47 18.91
CA PRO A 335 2.75 16.87 18.74
C PRO A 335 4.28 17.02 18.85
N SER A 336 4.86 17.99 18.12
CA SER A 336 6.26 18.41 18.35
C SER A 336 6.42 19.22 19.63
#